data_AF-A0A4U7CTN4-F1
#
_entry.id   AF-A0A4U7CTN4-F1
#
_cell.length_a   1.000
_cell.length_b   1.000
_cell.length_c   1.000
_cell.angle_alpha   90.00
_cell.angle_beta   90.00
_cell.angle_gamma   90.00
#
_symmetry.space_group_name_H-M   'P 1'
#
loop_
_entity.id
_entity.type
_entity.pdbx_description
1 polymer ?
#
loop_
_entity_poly.entity_id
_entity_poly.type
_entity_poly.pdbx_seq_one_letter_code
_entity_poly.pdbx_strand_id
1 'polypeptide(L)'
;MDVPTSPGDATLKYVLSAYEETVRSVPHYGIGDEESLAENLAAELGEDIVTSLATNRILTPAVHQAIVDRSRQAINVRAELIEVLTEEIDRLANYQTELTEIETRRHNLCSHFGSVHTRRREAAFDVWCALQDLEAELDGIAEQRQRDLHSPPVAEPPSEEISDEQIEFCEYLYSDSNAPQYPVLSVIGELGEAIQTDKERIRPHLG
;
A
#
# COMPACT_ATOMS: atom_id res chain seq x y z
N MET A 1 -45.64 28.56 -2.49
CA MET A 1 -45.52 28.90 -3.91
C MET A 1 -44.29 28.16 -4.40
N ASP A 2 -44.48 27.02 -5.07
CA ASP A 2 -43.38 26.26 -5.66
C ASP A 2 -42.95 26.92 -6.95
N VAL A 3 -41.69 27.32 -7.03
CA VAL A 3 -41.07 27.78 -8.27
C VAL A 3 -40.88 26.53 -9.15
N PRO A 4 -41.37 26.51 -10.40
CA PRO A 4 -41.19 25.35 -11.27
C PRO A 4 -39.70 25.13 -11.50
N THR A 5 -39.22 23.96 -11.05
CA THR A 5 -37.86 23.50 -11.26
C THR A 5 -37.60 23.43 -12.76
N SER A 6 -36.66 24.25 -13.27
CA SER A 6 -36.26 24.18 -14.68
C SER A 6 -35.71 22.77 -14.97
N PRO A 7 -35.95 22.18 -16.16
CA PRO A 7 -35.43 20.86 -16.51
C PRO A 7 -33.92 20.72 -16.26
N GLY A 8 -33.15 21.81 -16.43
CA GLY A 8 -31.71 21.83 -16.14
C GLY A 8 -31.35 21.70 -14.65
N ASP A 9 -32.19 22.20 -13.75
CA ASP A 9 -32.02 22.05 -12.30
C ASP A 9 -32.37 20.63 -11.84
N ALA A 10 -33.34 19.98 -12.50
CA ALA A 10 -33.67 18.57 -12.26
C ALA A 10 -32.53 17.62 -12.70
N THR A 11 -31.92 17.85 -13.87
CA THR A 11 -30.79 17.06 -14.35
C THR A 11 -29.56 17.22 -13.45
N LEU A 12 -29.26 18.45 -13.00
CA LEU A 12 -28.15 18.69 -12.07
C LEU A 12 -28.37 17.98 -10.73
N LYS A 13 -29.58 18.09 -10.15
CA LYS A 13 -29.91 17.35 -8.92
C LYS A 13 -29.74 15.85 -9.09
N TYR A 14 -30.15 15.30 -10.23
CA TYR A 14 -29.97 13.89 -10.52
C TYR A 14 -28.49 13.47 -10.54
N VAL A 15 -27.62 14.27 -11.17
CA VAL A 15 -26.16 14.01 -11.20
C VAL A 15 -25.57 14.06 -9.79
N LEU A 16 -25.92 15.06 -8.98
CA LEU A 16 -25.44 15.18 -7.61
C LEU A 16 -25.92 14.04 -6.72
N SER A 17 -27.19 13.64 -6.84
CA SER A 17 -27.72 12.48 -6.12
C SER A 17 -27.03 11.18 -6.56
N ALA A 18 -26.80 10.99 -7.86
CA ALA A 18 -26.07 9.82 -8.35
C ALA A 18 -24.63 9.78 -7.82
N TYR A 19 -23.97 10.93 -7.69
CA TYR A 19 -22.64 11.03 -7.10
C TYR A 19 -22.66 10.67 -5.60
N GLU A 20 -23.62 11.21 -4.84
CA GLU A 20 -23.80 10.88 -3.42
C GLU A 20 -24.08 9.39 -3.19
N GLU A 21 -24.93 8.80 -4.03
CA GLU A 21 -25.32 7.39 -3.96
C GLU A 21 -24.25 6.41 -4.47
N THR A 22 -23.15 6.91 -5.04
CA THR A 22 -22.08 6.05 -5.59
C THR A 22 -20.71 6.35 -4.98
N VAL A 23 -20.17 7.54 -5.24
CA VAL A 23 -18.83 7.93 -4.81
C VAL A 23 -18.79 8.21 -3.30
N ARG A 24 -19.83 8.85 -2.75
CA ARG A 24 -19.91 9.11 -1.30
C ARG A 24 -20.64 8.05 -0.48
N SER A 25 -21.19 7.01 -1.11
CA SER A 25 -21.89 5.94 -0.40
C SER A 25 -20.96 4.89 0.22
N VAL A 26 -19.65 5.13 0.25
CA VAL A 26 -18.65 4.22 0.79
C VAL A 26 -18.41 4.49 2.29
N PRO A 27 -18.16 3.43 3.10
CA PRO A 27 -18.19 3.54 4.57
C PRO A 27 -17.24 4.58 5.19
N HIS A 28 -16.14 4.93 4.51
CA HIS A 28 -15.13 5.86 5.02
C HIS A 28 -15.63 7.32 5.08
N TYR A 29 -16.63 7.72 4.29
CA TYR A 29 -17.25 9.04 4.41
C TYR A 29 -18.28 9.16 5.55
N GLY A 30 -18.53 8.08 6.30
CA GLY A 30 -19.45 8.09 7.45
C GLY A 30 -18.76 8.23 8.82
N ILE A 31 -17.42 8.30 8.87
CA ILE A 31 -16.63 8.25 10.11
C ILE A 31 -15.60 9.39 10.13
N GLY A 32 -15.96 10.54 10.72
CA GLY A 32 -15.03 11.59 11.19
C GLY A 32 -14.32 12.41 10.10
N ASP A 33 -14.45 13.74 10.19
CA ASP A 33 -13.98 14.76 9.24
C ASP A 33 -14.50 14.58 7.81
N GLU A 34 -15.80 14.87 7.64
CA GLU A 34 -16.47 14.87 6.33
C GLU A 34 -15.93 16.01 5.45
N GLU A 35 -15.06 15.65 4.51
CA GLU A 35 -14.80 16.46 3.31
C GLU A 35 -16.14 16.92 2.71
N SER A 36 -16.27 18.20 2.37
CA SER A 36 -17.52 18.75 1.81
C SER A 36 -17.81 18.17 0.41
N LEU A 37 -19.07 18.19 -0.03
CA LEU A 37 -19.43 17.71 -1.38
C LEU A 37 -18.65 18.46 -2.48
N ALA A 38 -18.37 19.75 -2.26
CA ALA A 38 -17.64 20.57 -3.21
C ALA A 38 -16.15 20.21 -3.27
N GLU A 39 -15.51 19.98 -2.13
CA GLU A 39 -14.11 19.52 -2.06
C GLU A 39 -13.96 18.15 -2.71
N ASN A 40 -14.85 17.21 -2.37
CA ASN A 40 -14.83 15.87 -2.94
C ASN A 40 -15.06 15.87 -4.47
N LEU A 41 -16.04 16.64 -4.95
CA LEU A 41 -16.25 16.82 -6.40
C LEU A 41 -15.05 17.49 -7.09
N ALA A 42 -14.36 18.41 -6.42
CA ALA A 42 -13.20 19.07 -6.99
C ALA A 42 -12.01 18.10 -7.07
N ALA A 43 -11.82 17.25 -6.07
CA ALA A 43 -10.81 16.19 -6.09
C ALA A 43 -11.07 15.19 -7.24
N GLU A 44 -12.32 14.81 -7.48
CA GLU A 44 -12.68 13.84 -8.53
C GLU A 44 -12.75 14.40 -9.94
N LEU A 45 -13.33 15.60 -10.08
CA LEU A 45 -13.74 16.15 -11.36
C LEU A 45 -13.04 17.47 -11.68
N GLY A 46 -12.18 17.99 -10.81
CA GLY A 46 -11.47 19.26 -10.98
C GLY A 46 -12.26 20.48 -10.49
N GLU A 47 -11.53 21.48 -10.00
CA GLU A 47 -12.11 22.74 -9.48
C GLU A 47 -12.94 23.51 -10.52
N ASP A 48 -12.57 23.43 -11.80
CA ASP A 48 -13.25 24.12 -12.90
C ASP A 48 -14.68 23.60 -13.12
N ILE A 49 -14.91 22.31 -12.90
CA ILE A 49 -16.26 21.72 -12.98
C ILE A 49 -17.09 22.14 -11.79
N VAL A 50 -16.55 22.09 -10.58
CA VAL A 50 -17.26 22.57 -9.38
C VAL A 50 -17.62 24.04 -9.52
N THR A 51 -16.69 24.86 -9.98
CA THR A 51 -16.91 26.29 -10.24
C THR A 51 -17.99 26.51 -11.31
N SER A 52 -17.94 25.75 -12.41
CA SER A 52 -18.94 25.83 -13.49
C SER A 52 -20.34 25.43 -13.02
N LEU A 53 -20.46 24.37 -12.20
CA LEU A 53 -21.71 23.91 -11.60
C LEU A 53 -22.28 24.95 -10.62
N ALA A 54 -21.43 25.55 -9.78
CA ALA A 54 -21.82 26.59 -8.83
C ALA A 54 -22.31 27.87 -9.54
N THR A 55 -21.66 28.26 -10.65
CA THR A 55 -21.93 29.50 -11.37
C THR A 55 -23.16 29.42 -12.28
N ASN A 56 -23.27 28.34 -13.06
CA ASN A 56 -24.31 28.25 -14.10
C ASN A 56 -25.61 27.59 -13.61
N ARG A 57 -25.57 26.78 -12.53
CA ARG A 57 -26.71 26.01 -11.99
C ARG A 57 -27.49 25.20 -13.03
N ILE A 58 -26.91 24.96 -14.20
CA ILE A 58 -27.47 24.22 -15.33
C ILE A 58 -26.34 23.42 -15.97
N LEU A 59 -26.61 22.15 -16.26
CA LEU A 59 -25.70 21.26 -16.96
C LEU A 59 -25.71 21.60 -18.46
N THR A 60 -24.69 22.33 -18.93
CA THR A 60 -24.49 22.54 -20.37
C THR A 60 -23.95 21.25 -21.01
N PRO A 61 -24.14 21.05 -22.33
CA PRO A 61 -23.57 19.87 -23.02
C PRO A 61 -22.05 19.74 -22.86
N ALA A 62 -21.33 20.86 -22.80
CA ALA A 62 -19.88 20.86 -22.59
C ALA A 62 -19.51 20.38 -21.18
N VAL A 63 -20.21 20.86 -20.15
CA VAL A 63 -20.02 20.42 -18.76
C VAL A 63 -20.40 18.94 -18.59
N HIS A 64 -21.48 18.50 -19.23
CA HIS A 64 -21.87 17.09 -19.25
C HIS A 64 -20.75 16.20 -19.81
N GLN A 65 -20.20 16.56 -20.97
CA GLN A 65 -19.14 15.78 -21.61
C GLN A 65 -17.87 15.74 -20.73
N ALA A 66 -17.49 16.88 -20.14
CA ALA A 66 -16.34 16.94 -19.24
C ALA A 66 -16.52 16.08 -17.98
N ILE A 67 -17.71 16.04 -17.38
CA ILE A 67 -18.01 15.15 -16.26
C ILE A 67 -17.85 13.68 -16.67
N VAL A 68 -18.38 13.28 -17.83
CA VAL A 68 -18.26 11.91 -18.33
C VAL A 68 -16.81 11.52 -18.57
N ASP A 69 -16.03 12.39 -19.21
CA ASP A 69 -14.64 12.11 -19.56
C ASP A 69 -13.76 12.03 -18.30
N ARG A 70 -13.93 12.94 -17.34
CA ARG A 70 -13.20 12.90 -16.07
C ARG A 70 -13.62 11.76 -15.17
N SER A 71 -14.90 11.39 -15.15
CA SER A 71 -15.36 10.20 -14.43
C SER A 71 -14.71 8.93 -14.99
N ARG A 72 -14.59 8.81 -16.33
CA ARG A 72 -13.89 7.69 -16.96
C ARG A 72 -12.40 7.67 -16.64
N GLN A 73 -11.75 8.84 -16.64
CA GLN A 73 -10.35 8.96 -16.24
C GLN A 73 -10.17 8.52 -14.78
N ALA A 74 -11.03 8.99 -13.87
CA ALA A 74 -10.99 8.63 -12.45
C ALA A 74 -11.24 7.13 -12.23
N ILE A 75 -12.12 6.50 -13.02
CA ILE A 75 -12.32 5.04 -13.01
C ILE A 75 -11.05 4.32 -13.46
N ASN A 76 -10.41 4.76 -14.55
CA ASN A 76 -9.19 4.13 -15.06
C ASN A 76 -8.04 4.22 -14.05
N VAL A 77 -7.82 5.41 -13.47
CA VAL A 77 -6.79 5.64 -12.44
C VAL A 77 -7.02 4.74 -11.23
N ARG A 78 -8.27 4.60 -10.77
CA ARG A 78 -8.60 3.70 -9.66
C ARG A 78 -8.43 2.23 -10.01
N ALA A 79 -8.76 1.83 -11.23
CA ALA A 79 -8.57 0.45 -11.68
C ALA A 79 -7.08 0.09 -11.69
N GLU A 80 -6.23 0.98 -12.20
CA GLU A 80 -4.76 0.84 -12.15
C GLU A 80 -4.26 0.78 -10.70
N LEU A 81 -4.75 1.67 -9.82
CA LEU A 81 -4.40 1.61 -8.40
C LEU A 81 -4.81 0.28 -7.75
N ILE A 82 -6.00 -0.26 -8.06
CA ILE A 82 -6.45 -1.56 -7.55
C ILE A 82 -5.51 -2.68 -8.01
N GLU A 83 -5.07 -2.67 -9.26
CA GLU A 83 -4.11 -3.64 -9.78
C GLU A 83 -2.80 -3.58 -8.99
N VAL A 84 -2.27 -2.38 -8.77
CA VAL A 84 -1.04 -2.14 -8.00
C VAL A 84 -1.18 -2.60 -6.54
N LEU A 85 -2.31 -2.29 -5.90
CA LEU A 85 -2.60 -2.73 -4.53
C LEU A 85 -2.70 -4.25 -4.45
N THR A 86 -3.31 -4.89 -5.45
CA THR A 86 -3.43 -6.35 -5.51
C THR A 86 -2.05 -6.99 -5.65
N GLU A 87 -1.20 -6.45 -6.53
CA GLU A 87 0.18 -6.92 -6.66
C GLU A 87 0.99 -6.75 -5.37
N GLU A 88 0.84 -5.62 -4.67
CA GLU A 88 1.53 -5.40 -3.39
C GLU A 88 1.04 -6.38 -2.31
N ILE A 89 -0.26 -6.68 -2.25
CA ILE A 89 -0.81 -7.70 -1.35
C ILE A 89 -0.19 -9.07 -1.65
N ASP A 90 -0.11 -9.46 -2.92
CA ASP A 90 0.49 -10.73 -3.33
C ASP A 90 1.99 -10.79 -2.98
N ARG A 91 2.73 -9.69 -3.18
CA ARG A 91 4.13 -9.57 -2.77
C ARG A 91 4.29 -9.72 -1.26
N LEU A 92 3.48 -9.02 -0.47
CA LEU A 92 3.51 -9.12 1.00
C LEU A 92 3.22 -10.54 1.48
N ALA A 93 2.28 -11.25 0.86
CA ALA A 93 1.98 -12.64 1.17
C ALA A 93 3.17 -13.58 0.86
N ASN A 94 3.88 -13.34 -0.26
CA ASN A 94 5.08 -14.08 -0.60
C ASN A 94 6.21 -13.82 0.42
N TYR A 95 6.49 -12.55 0.72
CA TYR A 95 7.49 -12.19 1.74
C TYR A 95 7.17 -12.77 3.11
N GLN A 96 5.90 -12.74 3.52
CA GLN A 96 5.47 -13.36 4.77
C GLN A 96 5.80 -14.86 4.78
N THR A 97 5.54 -15.55 3.67
CA THR A 97 5.81 -17.00 3.55
C THR A 97 7.30 -17.29 3.65
N GLU A 98 8.12 -16.59 2.87
CA GLU A 98 9.59 -16.76 2.85
C GLU A 98 10.21 -16.47 4.21
N LEU A 99 9.85 -15.36 4.86
CA LEU A 99 10.37 -14.97 6.16
C LEU A 99 9.94 -15.94 7.28
N THR A 100 8.70 -16.44 7.23
CA THR A 100 8.22 -17.46 8.18
C THR A 100 8.99 -18.77 8.02
N GLU A 101 9.34 -19.14 6.79
CA GLU A 101 10.17 -20.33 6.53
C GLU A 101 11.57 -20.19 7.11
N ILE A 102 12.24 -19.05 6.89
CA ILE A 102 13.56 -18.75 7.47
C ILE A 102 13.48 -18.78 9.00
N GLU A 103 12.49 -18.11 9.60
CA GLU A 103 12.31 -18.11 11.05
C GLU A 103 12.11 -19.53 11.62
N THR A 104 11.28 -20.32 10.96
CA THR A 104 11.01 -21.72 11.35
C THR A 104 12.28 -22.56 11.26
N ARG A 105 13.05 -22.44 10.17
CA ARG A 105 14.32 -23.14 9.99
C ARG A 105 15.34 -22.72 11.06
N ARG A 106 15.48 -21.41 11.33
CA ARG A 106 16.32 -20.88 12.41
C ARG A 106 15.95 -21.48 13.76
N HIS A 107 14.66 -21.47 14.12
CA HIS A 107 14.19 -22.03 15.39
C HIS A 107 14.52 -23.52 15.52
N ASN A 108 14.29 -24.30 14.46
CA ASN A 108 14.57 -25.73 14.44
C ASN A 108 16.07 -26.02 14.59
N LEU A 109 16.93 -25.26 13.93
CA LEU A 109 18.40 -25.37 14.06
C LEU A 109 18.86 -25.14 15.50
N CYS A 110 18.40 -24.05 16.13
CA CYS A 110 18.77 -23.70 17.49
C CYS A 110 18.20 -24.69 18.52
N SER A 111 16.95 -25.13 18.33
CA SER A 111 16.32 -26.16 19.16
C SER A 111 17.07 -27.49 19.07
N HIS A 112 17.43 -27.90 17.86
CA HIS A 112 18.23 -29.10 17.63
C HIS A 112 19.58 -29.00 18.34
N PHE A 113 20.31 -27.90 18.16
CA PHE A 113 21.59 -27.67 18.84
C PHE A 113 21.47 -27.77 20.37
N GLY A 114 20.42 -27.17 20.94
CA GLY A 114 20.13 -27.24 22.38
C GLY A 114 19.95 -28.67 22.91
N SER A 115 19.49 -29.59 22.06
CA SER A 115 19.31 -31.02 22.40
C SER A 115 20.59 -31.86 22.25
N VAL A 116 21.63 -31.35 21.58
CA VAL A 116 22.86 -32.11 21.28
C VAL A 116 23.85 -32.07 22.45
N HIS A 117 24.18 -33.25 22.97
CA HIS A 117 25.12 -33.42 24.09
C HIS A 117 26.44 -34.10 23.68
N THR A 118 26.45 -34.83 22.56
CA THR A 118 27.62 -35.54 22.02
C THR A 118 28.09 -34.88 20.73
N ARG A 119 29.40 -34.89 20.43
CA ARG A 119 29.96 -34.23 19.23
C ARG A 119 29.53 -32.77 19.08
N ARG A 120 29.42 -32.06 20.21
CA ARG A 120 28.86 -30.71 20.27
C ARG A 120 29.59 -29.70 19.38
N ARG A 121 30.90 -29.88 19.18
CA ARG A 121 31.69 -29.04 18.26
C ARG A 121 31.30 -29.22 16.79
N GLU A 122 31.09 -30.47 16.36
CA GLU A 122 30.67 -30.78 14.99
C GLU A 122 29.26 -30.23 14.76
N ALA A 123 28.33 -30.48 15.69
CA ALA A 123 26.98 -29.92 15.63
C ALA A 123 26.97 -28.38 15.65
N ALA A 124 27.87 -27.74 16.43
CA ALA A 124 28.02 -26.30 16.43
C ALA A 124 28.50 -25.78 15.07
N PHE A 125 29.43 -26.48 14.43
CA PHE A 125 29.93 -26.12 13.10
C PHE A 125 28.82 -26.24 12.04
N ASP A 126 28.08 -27.35 12.04
CA ASP A 126 26.98 -27.58 11.10
C ASP A 126 25.88 -26.51 11.25
N VAL A 127 25.49 -26.20 12.49
CA VAL A 127 24.48 -25.16 12.74
C VAL A 127 25.00 -23.77 12.41
N TRP A 128 26.28 -23.47 12.67
CA TRP A 128 26.87 -22.20 12.25
C TRP A 128 26.82 -22.04 10.73
N CYS A 129 27.18 -23.07 9.96
CA CYS A 129 27.06 -23.05 8.50
C CYS A 129 25.61 -22.84 8.05
N ALA A 130 24.66 -23.58 8.64
CA ALA A 130 23.25 -23.42 8.30
C ALA A 130 22.71 -22.02 8.62
N LEU A 131 23.15 -21.39 9.71
CA LEU A 131 22.77 -20.01 10.04
C LEU A 131 23.39 -18.99 9.07
N GLN A 132 24.59 -19.24 8.55
CA GLN A 132 25.21 -18.42 7.49
C GLN A 132 24.42 -18.54 6.19
N ASP A 133 23.97 -19.74 5.84
CA ASP A 133 23.13 -19.93 4.65
C ASP A 133 21.79 -19.19 4.79
N LEU A 134 21.16 -19.23 5.98
CA LEU A 134 19.92 -18.47 6.25
C LEU A 134 20.13 -16.95 6.17
N GLU A 135 21.29 -16.44 6.62
CA GLU A 135 21.64 -15.02 6.50
C GLU A 135 21.76 -14.61 5.02
N ALA A 136 22.41 -15.43 4.19
CA ALA A 136 22.51 -15.17 2.76
C ALA A 136 21.14 -15.26 2.04
N GLU A 137 20.27 -16.19 2.43
CA GLU A 137 18.89 -16.25 1.94
C GLU A 137 18.12 -14.98 2.31
N LEU A 138 18.25 -14.50 3.56
CA LEU A 138 17.60 -13.29 4.06
C LEU A 138 18.09 -12.02 3.33
N ASP A 139 19.39 -11.91 3.05
CA ASP A 139 19.96 -10.84 2.25
C ASP A 139 19.37 -10.83 0.82
N GLY A 140 19.18 -11.99 0.21
CA GLY A 140 18.55 -12.11 -1.10
C GLY A 140 17.10 -11.59 -1.12
N ILE A 141 16.33 -11.86 -0.05
CA ILE A 141 14.98 -11.33 0.12
C ILE A 141 15.02 -9.80 0.30
N ALA A 142 15.97 -9.29 1.10
CA ALA A 142 16.16 -7.86 1.29
C ALA A 142 16.44 -7.13 -0.02
N GLU A 143 17.36 -7.67 -0.84
CA GLU A 143 17.69 -7.13 -2.16
C GLU A 143 16.50 -7.17 -3.10
N GLN A 144 15.69 -8.24 -3.08
CA GLN A 144 14.47 -8.32 -3.87
C GLN A 144 13.48 -7.24 -3.45
N ARG A 145 13.23 -7.07 -2.14
CA ARG A 145 12.30 -6.06 -1.66
C ARG A 145 12.77 -4.64 -1.96
N GLN A 146 14.06 -4.37 -1.84
CA GLN A 146 14.63 -3.07 -2.22
C GLN A 146 14.45 -2.80 -3.71
N ARG A 147 14.65 -3.81 -4.58
CA ARG A 147 14.41 -3.67 -6.03
C ARG A 147 12.93 -3.37 -6.33
N ASP A 148 12.01 -4.06 -5.68
CA ASP A 148 10.57 -3.82 -5.84
C ASP A 148 10.17 -2.40 -5.43
N LEU A 149 10.81 -1.85 -4.39
CA LEU A 149 10.58 -0.48 -3.91
C LEU A 149 11.22 0.58 -4.82
N HIS A 150 12.38 0.29 -5.42
CA HIS A 150 13.07 1.21 -6.34
C HIS A 150 12.45 1.29 -7.74
N SER A 151 11.57 0.36 -8.09
CA SER A 151 10.82 0.36 -9.35
C SER A 151 9.34 0.14 -9.05
N PRO A 152 8.66 1.14 -8.47
CA PRO A 152 7.26 1.01 -8.10
C PRO A 152 6.41 0.73 -9.34
N PRO A 153 5.34 -0.07 -9.23
CA PRO A 153 4.54 -0.51 -10.38
C PRO A 153 3.82 0.66 -11.09
N VAL A 154 3.56 1.74 -10.37
CA VAL A 154 3.06 3.00 -10.92
C VAL A 154 4.27 3.86 -11.29
N ALA A 155 4.45 4.11 -12.59
CA ALA A 155 5.22 5.28 -13.00
C ALA A 155 4.48 6.48 -12.41
N GLU A 156 5.14 7.26 -11.54
CA GLU A 156 4.62 8.52 -11.00
C GLU A 156 3.75 9.19 -12.06
N PRO A 157 2.44 9.39 -11.80
CA PRO A 157 1.61 10.04 -12.80
C PRO A 157 2.28 11.39 -13.10
N PRO A 158 2.45 11.77 -14.38
CA PRO A 158 2.87 13.12 -14.72
C PRO A 158 1.70 14.05 -14.36
N SER A 159 1.59 14.40 -13.09
CA SER A 159 0.63 15.38 -12.60
C SER A 159 1.24 16.75 -12.85
N GLU A 160 1.06 17.28 -14.05
CA GLU A 160 1.46 18.65 -14.36
C GLU A 160 0.65 19.70 -13.56
N GLU A 161 -0.49 19.37 -12.91
CA GLU A 161 -1.36 20.42 -12.34
C GLU A 161 -2.15 20.10 -11.04
N ILE A 162 -1.82 19.08 -10.23
CA ILE A 162 -2.53 18.89 -8.93
C ILE A 162 -1.57 18.54 -7.79
N SER A 163 -1.40 19.50 -6.86
CA SER A 163 -0.70 19.51 -5.55
C SER A 163 0.80 19.19 -5.51
N ASP A 164 1.56 20.05 -4.82
CA ASP A 164 3.02 20.00 -4.57
C ASP A 164 3.52 18.78 -3.76
N GLU A 165 2.66 17.82 -3.43
CA GLU A 165 2.97 16.68 -2.55
C GLU A 165 2.54 15.37 -3.23
N GLN A 166 3.37 14.87 -4.15
CA GLN A 166 3.27 13.49 -4.60
C GLN A 166 3.59 12.58 -3.41
N ILE A 167 2.57 12.05 -2.76
CA ILE A 167 2.72 11.07 -1.67
C ILE A 167 3.29 9.78 -2.27
N GLU A 168 4.45 9.34 -1.79
CA GLU A 168 5.05 8.08 -2.22
C GLU A 168 4.10 6.91 -1.90
N PHE A 169 4.04 5.88 -2.77
CA PHE A 169 3.09 4.77 -2.61
C PHE A 169 3.14 4.11 -1.21
N CYS A 170 4.34 3.92 -0.64
CA CYS A 170 4.48 3.37 0.71
C CYS A 170 4.00 4.34 1.81
N GLU A 171 4.19 5.64 1.61
CA GLU A 171 3.63 6.64 2.52
C GLU A 171 2.10 6.59 2.47
N TYR A 172 1.50 6.53 1.27
CA TYR A 172 0.05 6.37 1.09
C TYR A 172 -0.50 5.11 1.78
N LEU A 173 0.21 3.99 1.70
CA LEU A 173 -0.26 2.72 2.27
C LEU A 173 -0.15 2.65 3.79
N TYR A 174 0.94 3.17 4.36
CA TYR A 174 1.31 2.90 5.74
C TYR A 174 1.19 4.12 6.65
N SER A 175 0.86 5.32 6.15
CA SER A 175 0.73 6.56 6.94
C SER A 175 -0.22 6.44 8.13
N ASP A 176 -1.35 5.75 7.94
CA ASP A 176 -2.40 5.62 8.95
C ASP A 176 -2.24 4.37 9.82
N SER A 177 -1.16 3.62 9.63
CA SER A 177 -0.89 2.38 10.37
C SER A 177 0.17 2.61 11.46
N ASN A 178 0.12 1.84 12.54
CA ASN A 178 1.24 1.79 13.51
C ASN A 178 2.46 1.01 12.98
N ALA A 179 2.43 0.58 11.71
CA ALA A 179 3.51 -0.17 11.11
C ALA A 179 4.66 0.76 10.69
N PRO A 180 5.91 0.26 10.62
CA PRO A 180 7.00 0.99 9.98
C PRO A 180 6.67 1.32 8.52
N GLN A 181 7.22 2.40 7.99
CA GLN A 181 7.07 2.81 6.58
C GLN A 181 7.50 1.71 5.59
N TYR A 182 8.45 0.86 6.00
CA TYR A 182 8.94 -0.27 5.23
C TYR A 182 8.83 -1.56 6.06
N PRO A 183 7.62 -2.13 6.22
CA PRO A 183 7.36 -3.18 7.22
C PRO A 183 8.17 -4.46 6.94
N VAL A 184 8.25 -4.88 5.67
CA VAL A 184 9.04 -6.07 5.27
C VAL A 184 10.51 -5.90 5.60
N LEU A 185 11.11 -4.74 5.29
CA LEU A 185 12.52 -4.46 5.60
C LEU A 185 12.78 -4.42 7.12
N SER A 186 11.80 -3.95 7.91
CA SER A 186 11.88 -4.00 9.37
C SER A 186 11.96 -5.43 9.89
N VAL A 187 11.05 -6.31 9.44
CA VAL A 187 11.03 -7.72 9.85
C VAL A 187 12.31 -8.45 9.42
N ILE A 188 12.82 -8.14 8.23
CA ILE A 188 14.11 -8.66 7.75
C ILE A 188 15.24 -8.26 8.72
N GLY A 189 15.31 -6.99 9.12
CA GLY A 189 16.30 -6.51 10.08
C GLY A 189 16.23 -7.25 11.42
N GLU A 190 15.02 -7.38 11.97
CA GLU A 190 14.78 -8.12 13.23
C GLU A 190 15.21 -9.59 13.14
N LEU A 191 14.91 -10.26 12.02
CA LEU A 191 15.31 -11.65 11.80
C LEU A 191 16.82 -11.80 11.62
N GLY A 192 17.47 -10.85 10.94
CA GLY A 192 18.93 -10.79 10.80
C GLY A 192 19.62 -10.64 12.16
N GLU A 193 19.14 -9.75 13.02
CA GLU A 193 19.63 -9.60 14.40
C GLU A 193 19.46 -10.89 15.21
N ALA A 194 18.34 -11.60 15.03
CA ALA A 194 18.10 -12.86 15.70
C ALA A 194 19.07 -13.96 15.24
N ILE A 195 19.31 -14.10 13.93
CA ILE A 195 20.31 -15.03 13.36
C ILE A 195 21.70 -14.72 13.91
N GLN A 196 22.09 -13.44 13.94
CA GLN A 196 23.38 -13.02 14.44
C GLN A 196 23.54 -13.33 15.94
N THR A 197 22.49 -13.12 16.74
CA THR A 197 22.45 -13.50 18.15
C THR A 197 22.65 -15.02 18.33
N ASP A 198 22.02 -15.83 17.49
CA ASP A 198 22.16 -17.29 17.55
C ASP A 198 23.56 -17.76 17.14
N LYS A 199 24.17 -17.12 16.14
CA LYS A 199 25.58 -17.32 15.77
C LYS A 199 26.50 -17.03 16.95
N GLU A 200 26.31 -15.89 17.63
CA GLU A 200 27.11 -15.52 18.82
C GLU A 200 26.98 -16.53 19.96
N ARG A 201 25.80 -17.13 20.16
CA ARG A 201 25.57 -18.18 21.16
C ARG A 201 26.28 -19.49 20.83
N ILE A 202 26.42 -19.82 19.54
CA ILE A 202 27.08 -21.05 19.09
C ILE A 202 28.60 -20.91 19.06
N ARG A 203 29.10 -19.69 18.81
CA ARG A 203 30.53 -19.38 18.65
C ARG A 203 31.46 -20.01 19.71
N PRO A 204 31.15 -20.02 21.02
CA PRO A 204 32.02 -20.63 22.03
C PRO A 204 32.22 -22.15 21.87
N HIS A 205 31.35 -22.83 21.11
CA HIS A 205 31.42 -24.27 20.89
C HIS A 205 32.26 -24.67 19.67
N LEU A 206 32.72 -23.71 18.86
CA LEU A 206 33.51 -23.95 17.65
C LEU A 206 35.01 -24.20 17.94
N GLY A 207 35.51 -23.69 19.06
CA GLY A 207 36.91 -23.81 19.50
C GLY A 207 37.47 -22.49 20.02
#